data_AF-A0A117LJM9-F1
#
_entry.id   AF-A0A117LJM9-F1
#
_cell.length_a   1.000
_cell.length_b   1.000
_cell.length_c   1.000
_cell.angle_alpha   90.00
_cell.angle_beta   90.00
_cell.angle_gamma   90.00
#
_symmetry.space_group_name_H-M   'P 1'
#
loop_
_entity.id
_entity.type
_entity.pdbx_description
1 polymer ?
#
loop_
_entity_poly.entity_id
_entity_poly.type
_entity_poly.pdbx_seq_one_letter_code
_entity_poly.pdbx_strand_id
1 'polypeptide(L)'
;MIARLTKSIKNEVNCWHALEENIILSTLSSSYEGLTLAEAASRLESYGPNVLPMKEPPSIWIVLLNQVKNPLIFILIAAAIAAVLIGEILDSMFILFVIALNSALGAYQEHSAEKSAASLQKLLRIKARVRRS
;
A
#
# COMPACT_ATOMS: atom_id res chain seq x y z
N MET A 1 37.43 9.36 2.60
CA MET A 1 37.54 8.48 3.80
C MET A 1 36.30 8.58 4.71
N ILE A 2 35.79 9.79 4.98
CA ILE A 2 34.63 10.04 5.87
C ILE A 2 33.31 9.40 5.36
N ALA A 3 33.08 9.34 4.04
CA ALA A 3 31.87 8.73 3.46
C ALA A 3 31.76 7.20 3.61
N ARG A 4 32.88 6.49 3.88
CA ARG A 4 32.85 5.03 4.14
C ARG A 4 32.44 4.70 5.58
N LEU A 5 32.80 5.55 6.54
CA LEU A 5 32.47 5.36 7.95
C LEU A 5 30.96 5.57 8.21
N THR A 6 30.37 6.58 7.58
CA THR A 6 28.91 6.82 7.65
C THR A 6 28.10 5.71 7.01
N LYS A 7 28.61 5.07 5.95
CA LYS A 7 27.94 3.93 5.30
C LYS A 7 28.03 2.64 6.12
N SER A 8 29.12 2.44 6.87
CA SER A 8 29.27 1.29 7.80
C SER A 8 28.29 1.39 8.96
N ILE A 9 28.19 2.56 9.62
CA ILE A 9 27.26 2.78 10.74
C ILE A 9 25.80 2.63 10.27
N LYS A 10 25.46 3.17 9.08
CA LYS A 10 24.10 3.04 8.53
C LYS A 10 23.73 1.59 8.16
N ASN A 11 24.72 0.75 7.83
CA ASN A 11 24.51 -0.68 7.57
C ASN A 11 24.50 -1.53 8.85
N GLU A 12 25.22 -1.14 9.90
CA GLU A 12 25.17 -1.83 11.21
C GLU A 12 23.80 -1.64 11.87
N VAL A 13 23.19 -0.46 11.74
CA VAL A 13 21.83 -0.19 12.23
C VAL A 13 20.75 -1.00 11.48
N ASN A 14 21.03 -1.47 10.25
CA ASN A 14 20.10 -2.34 9.52
C ASN A 14 19.95 -3.72 10.15
N CYS A 15 20.95 -4.18 10.92
CA CYS A 15 20.90 -5.41 11.71
C CYS A 15 20.62 -5.10 13.18
N TRP A 16 19.67 -4.20 13.47
CA TRP A 16 19.29 -3.82 14.84
C TRP A 16 19.01 -5.03 15.76
N HIS A 17 18.57 -6.16 15.20
CA HIS A 17 18.30 -7.41 15.92
C HIS A 17 19.57 -8.17 16.38
N ALA A 18 20.76 -7.77 15.91
CA ALA A 18 22.04 -8.41 16.19
C ALA A 18 23.01 -7.51 16.99
N LEU A 19 22.57 -6.30 17.37
CA LEU A 19 23.38 -5.33 18.13
C LEU A 19 23.21 -5.52 19.64
N GLU A 20 24.24 -5.16 20.41
CA GLU A 20 24.15 -5.11 21.87
C GLU A 20 23.20 -3.99 22.34
N GLU A 21 22.52 -4.22 23.46
CA GLU A 21 21.49 -3.32 24.00
C GLU A 21 22.00 -1.89 24.22
N ASN A 22 23.20 -1.72 24.78
CA ASN A 22 23.80 -0.40 25.02
C ASN A 22 24.02 0.39 23.71
N ILE A 23 24.37 -0.31 22.63
CA ILE A 23 24.57 0.30 21.31
C ILE A 23 23.22 0.73 20.74
N ILE A 24 22.17 -0.06 20.91
CA ILE A 24 20.81 0.28 20.46
C ILE A 24 20.26 1.48 21.24
N LEU A 25 20.38 1.48 22.58
CA LEU A 25 19.88 2.57 23.43
C LEU A 25 20.57 3.89 23.13
N SER A 26 21.90 3.88 22.94
CA SER A 26 22.65 5.08 22.57
C SER A 26 22.31 5.55 21.15
N THR A 27 22.19 4.64 20.18
CA THR A 27 21.84 4.97 18.79
C THR A 27 20.43 5.54 18.67
N LEU A 28 19.47 4.99 19.42
CA LEU A 28 18.08 5.44 19.45
C LEU A 28 17.84 6.58 20.43
N SER A 29 18.88 7.08 21.12
CA SER A 29 18.80 8.06 22.20
C SER A 29 17.65 7.73 23.17
N SER A 30 17.65 6.51 23.70
CA SER A 30 16.61 5.97 24.59
C SER A 30 17.25 5.43 25.86
N SER A 31 16.43 5.25 26.90
CA SER A 31 16.86 4.67 28.18
C SER A 31 16.07 3.42 28.54
N TYR A 32 16.54 2.69 29.56
CA TYR A 32 15.81 1.59 30.20
C TYR A 32 14.49 2.02 30.86
N GLU A 33 14.37 3.30 31.22
CA GLU A 33 13.16 3.91 31.76
C GLU A 33 12.21 4.39 30.63
N GLY A 34 12.65 4.29 29.38
CA GLY A 34 11.90 4.70 28.20
C GLY A 34 12.28 6.10 27.72
N LEU A 35 11.37 6.69 26.94
CA LEU A 35 11.50 8.05 26.40
C LEU A 35 10.73 9.04 27.26
N THR A 36 11.21 10.28 27.30
CA THR A 36 10.46 11.38 27.89
C THR A 36 9.21 11.71 27.07
N LEU A 37 8.20 12.32 27.71
CA LEU A 37 6.99 12.77 27.00
C LEU A 37 7.30 13.75 25.86
N ALA A 38 8.27 14.65 26.07
CA ALA A 38 8.69 15.62 25.08
C ALA A 38 9.36 14.96 23.86
N GLU A 39 10.28 14.01 24.09
CA GLU A 39 10.92 13.28 22.99
C GLU A 39 9.94 12.39 22.25
N ALA A 40 9.02 11.72 22.95
CA ALA A 40 7.99 10.91 22.31
C ALA A 40 7.09 11.76 21.41
N ALA A 41 6.70 12.97 21.83
CA ALA A 41 5.93 13.90 21.02
C ALA A 41 6.72 14.39 19.80
N SER A 42 7.99 14.80 20.00
CA SER A 42 8.87 15.24 18.92
C SER A 42 9.11 14.13 17.87
N ARG A 43 9.26 12.88 18.32
CA ARG A 43 9.37 11.72 17.41
C ARG A 43 8.07 11.45 16.67
N LEU A 44 6.92 11.61 17.32
CA LEU A 44 5.62 11.44 16.64
C LEU A 44 5.44 12.46 15.52
N GLU A 45 5.89 13.71 15.71
CA GLU A 45 5.87 14.73 14.65
C GLU A 45 6.85 14.41 13.52
N SER A 46 8.04 13.89 13.85
CA SER A 46 9.09 13.62 12.88
C SER A 46 8.85 12.36 12.04
N TYR A 47 8.35 11.28 12.67
CA TYR A 47 8.16 9.97 12.04
C TYR A 47 6.71 9.72 11.65
N GLY A 48 5.77 10.48 12.19
CA GLY A 48 4.35 10.25 12.03
C GLY A 48 3.81 9.12 12.91
N PRO A 49 2.49 8.90 12.86
CA PRO A 49 1.85 7.83 13.61
C PRO A 49 2.28 6.47 13.05
N ASN A 50 2.42 5.48 13.93
CA ASN A 50 2.68 4.09 13.55
C ASN A 50 1.41 3.43 12.98
N VAL A 51 1.02 3.85 11.77
CA VAL A 51 -0.17 3.40 11.06
C VAL A 51 0.22 3.09 9.61
N LEU A 52 -0.26 1.97 9.09
CA LEU A 52 -0.05 1.60 7.69
C LEU A 52 -0.86 2.52 6.77
N PRO A 53 -0.30 2.95 5.63
CA PRO A 53 -1.03 3.77 4.67
C PRO A 53 -2.22 2.99 4.11
N MET A 54 -3.41 3.59 4.11
CA MET A 54 -4.57 3.05 3.41
C MET A 54 -4.47 3.44 1.93
N LYS A 55 -4.67 2.49 1.02
CA LYS A 55 -4.86 2.80 -0.40
C LYS A 55 -6.22 3.46 -0.59
N GLU A 56 -6.26 4.48 -1.43
CA GLU A 56 -7.51 5.04 -1.90
C GLU A 56 -8.14 4.10 -2.95
N PRO A 57 -9.48 3.99 -2.99
CA PRO A 57 -10.15 3.20 -4.01
C PRO A 57 -9.78 3.74 -5.40
N PRO A 58 -9.54 2.86 -6.39
CA PRO A 58 -9.16 3.29 -7.73
C PRO A 58 -10.29 4.10 -8.36
N SER A 59 -9.96 5.26 -8.91
CA SER A 59 -10.90 6.04 -9.71
C SER A 59 -11.28 5.30 -11.00
N ILE A 60 -12.46 5.59 -11.55
CA ILE A 60 -12.96 4.99 -12.80
C ILE A 60 -11.92 5.08 -13.93
N TRP A 61 -11.19 6.21 -14.00
CA TRP A 61 -10.12 6.42 -14.96
C TRP A 61 -8.93 5.47 -14.76
N ILE A 62 -8.54 5.21 -13.51
CA ILE A 62 -7.46 4.27 -13.18
C ILE A 62 -7.88 2.83 -13.55
N VAL A 63 -9.14 2.48 -13.33
CA VAL A 63 -9.68 1.17 -13.74
C VAL A 63 -9.63 1.03 -15.26
N LEU A 64 -10.05 2.05 -16.02
CA LEU A 64 -9.93 2.03 -17.49
C LEU A 64 -8.47 1.89 -17.96
N LEU A 65 -7.54 2.64 -17.35
CA LEU A 65 -6.12 2.59 -17.71
C LEU A 65 -5.48 1.23 -17.39
N ASN A 66 -5.89 0.60 -16.30
CA ASN A 66 -5.42 -0.74 -15.95
C ASN A 66 -5.98 -1.80 -16.91
N GLN A 67 -7.16 -1.58 -17.48
CA GLN A 67 -7.76 -2.49 -18.47
C GLN A 67 -6.97 -2.48 -19.78
N VAL A 68 -6.44 -1.33 -20.21
CA VAL A 68 -5.56 -1.24 -21.38
C VAL A 68 -4.24 -2.00 -21.18
N LYS A 69 -3.79 -2.19 -19.94
CA LYS A 69 -2.58 -3.00 -19.64
C LYS A 69 -2.84 -4.50 -19.72
N ASN A 70 -4.10 -4.93 -19.80
CA ASN A 70 -4.46 -6.34 -19.82
C ASN A 70 -4.40 -6.89 -21.26
N PRO A 71 -3.54 -7.88 -21.57
CA PRO A 71 -3.45 -8.48 -22.89
C PRO A 71 -4.80 -8.99 -23.44
N LEU A 72 -5.68 -9.46 -22.57
CA LEU A 72 -6.99 -9.99 -22.95
C LEU A 72 -7.92 -8.89 -23.49
N ILE A 73 -7.79 -7.64 -23.00
CA ILE A 73 -8.57 -6.51 -23.51
C ILE A 73 -8.25 -6.23 -24.98
N PHE A 74 -6.99 -6.39 -25.41
CA PHE A 74 -6.63 -6.20 -26.81
C PHE A 74 -7.34 -7.20 -27.73
N ILE A 75 -7.49 -8.45 -27.29
CA ILE A 75 -8.24 -9.48 -28.02
C ILE A 75 -9.71 -9.09 -28.14
N LEU A 76 -10.32 -8.60 -27.05
CA LEU A 76 -11.72 -8.18 -27.05
C LEU A 76 -11.95 -6.93 -27.91
N ILE A 77 -11.03 -5.98 -27.90
CA ILE A 77 -11.09 -4.80 -28.79
C ILE A 77 -10.98 -5.23 -30.25
N ALA A 78 -10.06 -6.14 -30.57
CA ALA A 78 -9.93 -6.68 -31.93
C ALA A 78 -11.21 -7.40 -32.38
N ALA A 79 -11.82 -8.20 -31.51
CA ALA A 79 -13.10 -8.85 -31.77
C ALA A 79 -14.24 -7.84 -31.96
N ALA A 80 -14.32 -6.80 -31.13
CA ALA A 80 -15.33 -5.74 -31.25
C ALA A 80 -15.18 -4.93 -32.56
N ILE A 81 -13.95 -4.68 -33.00
CA ILE A 81 -13.67 -4.05 -34.31
C ILE A 81 -14.09 -4.98 -35.45
N ALA A 82 -13.73 -6.27 -35.37
CA ALA A 82 -14.11 -7.26 -36.39
C ALA A 82 -15.65 -7.36 -36.52
N ALA A 83 -16.39 -7.38 -35.41
CA ALA A 83 -17.85 -7.40 -35.41
C ALA A 83 -18.45 -6.17 -36.12
N VAL A 84 -17.91 -4.96 -35.87
CA VAL A 84 -18.34 -3.74 -36.55
C VAL A 84 -18.08 -3.82 -38.05
N LEU A 85 -16.92 -4.34 -38.47
CA LEU A 85 -16.59 -4.51 -39.89
C LEU A 85 -17.52 -5.50 -40.60
N ILE A 86 -18.02 -6.51 -39.88
CA ILE A 86 -18.99 -7.49 -40.38
C ILE A 86 -20.43 -6.91 -40.38
N GLY A 87 -20.67 -5.77 -39.72
CA GLY A 87 -21.97 -5.12 -39.61
C GLY A 87 -22.79 -5.54 -38.38
N GLU A 88 -22.19 -6.32 -37.48
CA GLU A 88 -22.83 -6.82 -36.26
C GLU A 88 -22.67 -5.83 -35.10
N ILE A 89 -23.43 -4.74 -35.16
CA ILE A 89 -23.38 -3.65 -34.17
C ILE A 89 -23.82 -4.14 -32.78
N LEU A 90 -24.80 -5.05 -32.71
CA LEU A 90 -25.30 -5.59 -31.43
C LEU A 90 -24.21 -6.39 -30.69
N ASP A 91 -23.43 -7.19 -31.42
CA ASP A 91 -22.37 -8.02 -30.81
C ASP A 91 -21.22 -7.16 -30.29
N SER A 92 -20.82 -6.14 -31.06
CA SER A 92 -19.82 -5.16 -30.59
C SER A 92 -20.29 -4.41 -29.34
N MET A 93 -21.56 -3.99 -29.30
CA MET A 93 -22.16 -3.37 -28.13
C MET A 93 -22.18 -4.30 -26.91
N PHE A 94 -22.49 -5.58 -27.12
CA PHE A 94 -22.50 -6.58 -26.07
C PHE A 94 -21.10 -6.76 -25.46
N ILE A 95 -20.05 -6.82 -26.29
CA ILE A 95 -18.65 -6.92 -25.83
C ILE A 95 -18.27 -5.70 -24.98
N LEU A 96 -18.57 -4.49 -25.44
CA LEU A 96 -18.30 -3.26 -24.69
C LEU A 96 -19.05 -3.23 -23.35
N PHE A 97 -20.30 -3.67 -23.34
CA PHE A 97 -21.10 -3.78 -22.13
C PHE A 97 -20.47 -4.75 -21.11
N VAL A 98 -20.03 -5.93 -21.56
CA VAL A 98 -19.37 -6.92 -20.70
C VAL A 98 -18.08 -6.36 -20.10
N ILE A 99 -17.27 -5.64 -20.88
CA ILE A 99 -16.04 -5.00 -20.37
C ILE A 99 -16.36 -3.96 -19.29
N ALA A 100 -17.37 -3.10 -19.53
CA ALA A 100 -17.79 -2.09 -18.58
C ALA A 100 -18.32 -2.72 -17.28
N LEU A 101 -19.16 -3.76 -17.40
CA LEU A 101 -19.72 -4.49 -16.27
C LEU A 101 -18.64 -5.16 -15.43
N ASN A 102 -17.70 -5.88 -16.07
CA ASN A 102 -16.59 -6.52 -15.37
C ASN A 102 -15.70 -5.51 -14.64
N SER A 103 -15.48 -4.35 -15.24
CA SER A 103 -14.68 -3.28 -14.62
C SER A 103 -15.39 -2.69 -13.40
N ALA A 104 -16.71 -2.46 -13.48
CA ALA A 104 -17.51 -1.99 -12.35
C ALA A 104 -17.57 -3.02 -11.22
N LEU A 105 -17.80 -4.29 -11.56
CA LEU A 105 -17.79 -5.39 -10.59
C LEU A 105 -16.42 -5.54 -9.91
N GLY A 106 -15.33 -5.46 -10.68
CA GLY A 106 -13.98 -5.52 -10.14
C GLY A 106 -13.69 -4.38 -9.16
N ALA A 107 -14.06 -3.15 -9.51
CA ALA A 107 -13.89 -1.99 -8.62
C ALA A 107 -14.71 -2.14 -7.32
N TYR A 108 -15.94 -2.65 -7.43
CA TYR A 108 -16.79 -2.92 -6.26
C TYR A 108 -16.23 -4.05 -5.38
N GLN A 109 -15.72 -5.11 -6.00
CA GLN A 109 -15.09 -6.23 -5.29
C GLN A 109 -13.85 -5.79 -4.53
N GLU A 110 -13.00 -4.98 -5.15
CA GLU A 110 -11.79 -4.43 -4.50
C GLU A 110 -12.16 -3.59 -3.28
N HIS A 111 -13.14 -2.68 -3.44
CA HIS A 111 -13.59 -1.85 -2.32
C HIS A 111 -14.18 -2.67 -1.17
N SER A 112 -14.93 -3.72 -1.50
CA SER A 112 -15.51 -4.63 -0.49
C SER A 112 -14.43 -5.44 0.22
N ALA A 113 -13.40 -5.90 -0.50
CA ALA A 113 -12.27 -6.62 0.05
C ALA A 113 -11.45 -5.74 1.00
N GLU A 114 -11.12 -4.52 0.59
CA GLU A 114 -10.43 -3.53 1.44
C GLU A 114 -11.23 -3.23 2.71
N LYS A 115 -12.55 -3.01 2.58
CA LYS A 115 -13.44 -2.76 3.74
C LYS A 115 -13.47 -3.92 4.71
N SER A 116 -13.48 -5.15 4.20
CA SER A 116 -13.45 -6.38 5.00
C SER A 116 -12.12 -6.53 5.75
N ALA A 117 -11.00 -6.31 5.07
CA ALA A 117 -9.67 -6.31 5.67
C ALA A 117 -9.52 -5.22 6.75
N ALA A 118 -10.01 -4.00 6.48
CA ALA A 118 -10.01 -2.91 7.45
C ALA A 118 -10.87 -3.23 8.69
N SER A 119 -11.99 -3.93 8.51
CA SER A 119 -12.85 -4.35 9.62
C SER A 119 -12.18 -5.40 10.50
N LEU A 120 -11.46 -6.36 9.90
CA LEU A 120 -10.63 -7.32 10.62
C LEU A 120 -9.52 -6.62 11.40
N GLN A 121 -8.83 -5.64 10.80
CA GLN A 121 -7.82 -4.85 11.52
C GLN A 121 -8.41 -4.11 12.72
N LYS A 122 -9.65 -3.59 12.64
CA LYS A 122 -10.31 -2.92 13.76
C LYS A 122 -10.68 -3.85 14.91
N LEU A 123 -10.92 -5.14 14.63
CA LEU A 123 -11.14 -6.14 15.69
C LEU A 123 -9.85 -6.43 16.47
N LEU A 124 -8.70 -6.28 15.83
CA LEU A 124 -7.40 -6.31 16.49
C LEU A 124 -7.21 -4.99 17.24
N ARG A 125 -7.56 -4.94 18.53
CA ARG A 125 -7.11 -3.86 19.43
C ARG A 125 -5.61 -4.00 19.66
N ILE A 126 -4.79 -3.60 18.68
CA ILE A 126 -3.33 -3.57 18.80
C ILE A 126 -2.96 -2.37 19.68
N LYS A 127 -2.95 -2.58 21.00
CA LYS A 127 -2.38 -1.63 21.95
C LYS A 127 -0.96 -2.05 22.28
N ALA A 128 -0.02 -1.13 22.13
CA ALA A 128 1.34 -1.32 22.64
C ALA A 128 1.43 -0.78 24.08
N ARG A 129 2.02 -1.56 24.99
CA ARG A 129 2.45 -1.07 26.29
C ARG A 129 3.85 -0.51 26.12
N VAL A 130 4.05 0.75 26.50
CA VAL A 130 5.34 1.43 26.41
C VAL A 130 5.73 1.98 27.77
N ARG A 131 7.04 2.02 28.05
CA ARG A 131 7.60 2.71 29.22
C ARG A 131 7.97 4.14 28.82
N ARG A 132 7.64 5.10 29.67
CA ARG A 132 7.95 6.52 29.49
C ARG A 132 8.43 7.07 30.83
N SER A 133 9.43 7.94 30.78
CA SER A 133 10.06 8.58 31.93
C SER A 133 9.64 10.04 32.08
#